data_AF-A0A222F3X3-F1
#
_entry.id   AF-A0A222F3X3-F1
#
_cell.length_a   1.000
_cell.length_b   1.000
_cell.length_c   1.000
_cell.angle_alpha   90.00
_cell.angle_beta   90.00
_cell.angle_gamma   90.00
#
_symmetry.space_group_name_H-M   'P 1'
#
loop_
_entity.id
_entity.type
_entity.pdbx_description
1 polymer ?
#
loop_
_entity_poly.entity_id
_entity_poly.type
_entity_poly.pdbx_seq_one_letter_code
_entity_poly.pdbx_strand_id
1 'polypeptide(L)'
;MKDANTGKRTVPATRARLRAGKLRTMSQDLIGPCTLYDLKNGNTGLILPGEAADLPDTFYIEDEGDMCLGLAHVQQRARPHIEIAYLEAPTPLHTLTKRSA
;
A
#
# COMPACT_ATOMS: atom_id res chain seq x y z
N MET A 1 -8.60 33.77 -11.55
CA MET A 1 -8.98 32.53 -12.27
C MET A 1 -7.74 31.67 -12.46
N LYS A 2 -7.90 30.36 -12.25
CA LYS A 2 -6.92 29.25 -12.30
C LYS A 2 -6.17 28.95 -11.00
N ASP A 3 -6.86 28.17 -10.17
CA ASP A 3 -6.31 27.36 -9.10
C ASP A 3 -5.19 26.46 -9.64
N ALA A 4 -3.95 26.71 -9.21
CA ALA A 4 -2.86 25.77 -9.42
C ALA A 4 -3.04 24.65 -8.40
N ASN A 5 -3.76 23.60 -8.79
CA ASN A 5 -3.76 22.31 -8.11
C ASN A 5 -2.31 21.81 -8.08
N THR A 6 -1.57 22.07 -7.00
CA THR A 6 -0.23 21.55 -6.74
C THR A 6 -0.33 20.06 -6.41
N GLY A 7 -0.83 19.28 -7.37
CA GLY A 7 -0.93 17.83 -7.27
C GLY A 7 0.47 17.26 -7.15
N LYS A 8 0.92 17.03 -5.92
CA LYS A 8 2.11 16.23 -5.64
C LYS A 8 1.91 14.89 -6.35
N ARG A 9 2.61 14.73 -7.47
CA ARG A 9 2.57 13.52 -8.26
C ARG A 9 3.36 12.47 -7.49
N THR A 10 2.79 11.27 -7.34
CA THR A 10 3.54 10.12 -6.82
C THR A 10 4.72 9.85 -7.75
N VAL A 11 5.94 10.00 -7.25
CA VAL A 11 7.15 9.76 -8.04
C VAL A 11 7.81 8.47 -7.57
N PRO A 12 7.83 7.40 -8.39
CA PRO A 12 8.58 6.19 -8.08
C PRO A 12 10.04 6.48 -7.75
N ALA A 13 10.58 5.75 -6.77
CA ALA A 13 12.00 5.78 -6.43
C ALA A 13 12.86 5.38 -7.64
N THR A 14 14.10 5.86 -7.66
CA THR A 14 15.09 5.40 -8.65
C THR A 14 15.33 3.90 -8.44
N ARG A 15 15.10 3.08 -9.47
CA ARG A 15 15.12 1.60 -9.38
C ARG A 15 14.08 1.02 -8.42
N ALA A 16 12.90 1.65 -8.32
CA ALA A 16 11.77 1.08 -7.59
C ALA A 16 11.51 -0.37 -8.05
N ARG A 17 11.46 -1.28 -7.08
CA ARG A 17 11.11 -2.68 -7.34
C ARG A 17 9.59 -2.79 -7.32
N LEU A 18 9.04 -3.53 -8.28
CA LEU A 18 7.64 -3.91 -8.23
C LEU A 18 7.52 -5.18 -7.38
N ARG A 19 6.61 -5.16 -6.41
CA ARG A 19 6.33 -6.30 -5.53
C ARG A 19 4.84 -6.65 -5.62
N ALA A 20 4.52 -7.93 -5.58
CA ALA A 20 3.13 -8.36 -5.44
C ALA A 20 2.69 -8.15 -3.99
N GLY A 21 1.42 -7.79 -3.80
CA GLY A 21 0.85 -7.70 -2.47
C GLY A 21 -0.63 -8.02 -2.45
N LYS A 22 -1.17 -8.26 -1.26
CA LYS A 22 -2.61 -8.42 -1.02
C LYS A 22 -3.11 -7.38 -0.04
N LEU A 23 -4.29 -6.85 -0.33
CA LEU A 23 -4.98 -5.91 0.55
C LEU A 23 -6.02 -6.61 1.37
N ARG A 24 -6.13 -6.23 2.64
CA ARG A 24 -7.10 -6.78 3.58
C ARG A 24 -7.79 -5.68 4.38
N THR A 25 -9.05 -5.91 4.73
CA THR A 25 -9.81 -5.03 5.63
C THR A 25 -9.20 -5.06 7.03
N MET A 26 -9.66 -4.18 7.92
CA MET A 26 -9.31 -4.22 9.35
C MET A 26 -9.75 -5.53 10.04
N SER A 27 -10.77 -6.21 9.50
CA SER A 27 -11.23 -7.53 9.94
C SER A 27 -10.41 -8.68 9.33
N GLN A 28 -9.38 -8.37 8.54
CA GLN A 28 -8.51 -9.29 7.79
C GLN A 28 -9.14 -9.98 6.57
N ASP A 29 -10.35 -9.59 6.18
CA ASP A 29 -10.99 -10.07 4.96
C ASP A 29 -10.20 -9.61 3.73
N LEU A 30 -10.06 -10.47 2.72
CA LEU A 30 -9.34 -10.15 1.49
C LEU A 30 -10.12 -9.11 0.67
N ILE A 31 -9.48 -7.98 0.37
CA ILE A 31 -9.96 -6.97 -0.59
C ILE A 31 -9.55 -7.38 -2.00
N GLY A 32 -8.28 -7.77 -2.19
CA GLY A 32 -7.78 -8.23 -3.47
C GLY A 32 -6.27 -8.06 -3.65
N PRO A 33 -5.73 -8.48 -4.82
CA PRO A 33 -4.32 -8.31 -5.15
C PRO A 33 -3.99 -6.85 -5.49
N CYS A 34 -2.72 -6.47 -5.32
CA CYS A 34 -2.17 -5.18 -5.70
C CYS A 34 -0.71 -5.32 -6.15
N THR A 35 -0.18 -4.25 -6.76
CA THR A 35 1.26 -4.10 -7.02
C THR A 35 1.80 -2.96 -6.18
N LEU A 36 2.86 -3.23 -5.43
CA LEU A 36 3.57 -2.30 -4.56
C LEU A 36 4.85 -1.81 -5.24
N TYR A 37 5.24 -0.58 -4.95
CA TYR A 37 6.51 0.00 -5.40
C TYR A 37 6.98 1.12 -4.48
N ASP A 38 8.29 1.34 -4.41
CA ASP A 38 8.85 2.37 -3.55
C ASP A 38 8.73 3.76 -4.19
N LEU A 39 8.40 4.78 -3.38
CA LEU A 39 8.35 6.18 -3.80
C LEU A 39 9.61 6.93 -3.36
N LYS A 40 9.96 8.02 -4.07
CA LYS A 40 11.15 8.83 -3.74
C LYS A 40 11.10 9.47 -2.35
N ASN A 41 9.90 9.69 -1.81
CA ASN A 41 9.70 10.26 -0.48
C ASN A 41 9.77 9.23 0.65
N GLY A 42 10.08 7.97 0.34
CA GLY A 42 10.14 6.87 1.32
C GLY A 42 8.80 6.20 1.60
N ASN A 43 7.69 6.74 1.06
CA ASN A 43 6.38 6.09 1.14
C ASN A 43 6.28 4.94 0.12
N THR A 44 5.19 4.19 0.21
CA THR A 44 4.89 3.11 -0.73
C THR A 44 3.80 3.55 -1.70
N GLY A 45 4.03 3.27 -2.97
CA GLY A 45 3.05 3.38 -4.03
C GLY A 45 2.34 2.05 -4.22
N LEU A 46 1.07 2.13 -4.56
CA LEU A 46 0.19 0.99 -4.76
C LEU A 46 -0.60 1.14 -6.06
N ILE A 47 -0.74 0.04 -6.80
CA ILE A 47 -1.59 -0.08 -7.99
C ILE A 47 -2.61 -1.20 -7.76
N LEU A 48 -3.89 -0.90 -7.99
CA LEU A 48 -4.97 -1.89 -7.98
C LEU A 48 -5.27 -2.36 -9.42
N PRO A 49 -5.48 -3.67 -9.65
CA PRO A 49 -6.00 -4.16 -10.91
C PRO A 49 -7.50 -3.84 -11.03
N GLY A 50 -7.91 -3.18 -12.12
CA GLY A 50 -9.31 -2.88 -12.45
C GLY A 50 -9.82 -1.51 -11.93
N GLU A 51 -11.12 -1.26 -12.10
CA GLU A 51 -11.77 -0.11 -11.46
C GLU A 51 -11.76 -0.35 -9.96
N ALA A 52 -11.03 0.51 -9.24
CA ALA A 52 -10.76 0.30 -7.83
C ALA A 52 -12.05 0.01 -7.08
N ALA A 53 -12.13 -1.21 -6.53
CA ALA A 53 -13.00 -1.53 -5.41
C ALA A 53 -12.87 -0.42 -4.36
N ASP A 54 -13.93 -0.24 -3.56
CA ASP A 54 -13.98 0.70 -2.44
C ASP A 54 -12.87 0.39 -1.43
N LEU A 55 -11.65 0.82 -1.73
CA LEU A 55 -10.49 0.63 -0.89
C LEU A 55 -10.64 1.63 0.26
N PRO A 56 -10.82 1.19 1.51
CA PRO A 56 -10.88 2.08 2.65
C PRO A 56 -9.59 2.91 2.77
N ASP A 57 -9.62 4.00 3.53
CA ASP A 57 -8.41 4.81 3.74
C ASP A 57 -7.38 4.09 4.62
N THR A 58 -7.80 3.12 5.43
CA THR A 58 -6.92 2.31 6.27
C THR A 58 -7.17 0.82 6.04
N PHE A 59 -6.10 0.06 5.81
CA PHE A 59 -6.15 -1.37 5.50
C PHE A 59 -4.82 -2.04 5.81
N TYR A 60 -4.81 -3.37 5.85
CA TYR A 60 -3.59 -4.15 5.92
C TYR A 60 -3.04 -4.46 4.52
N ILE A 61 -1.71 -4.45 4.39
CA ILE A 61 -0.97 -4.87 3.21
C ILE A 61 -0.11 -6.07 3.57
N GLU A 62 -0.33 -7.19 2.90
CA GLU A 62 0.58 -8.34 2.87
C GLU A 62 1.54 -8.12 1.69
N ASP A 63 2.78 -7.72 1.95
CA ASP A 63 3.84 -7.59 0.93
C ASP A 63 4.48 -8.96 0.72
N GLU A 64 4.25 -9.58 -0.44
CA GLU A 64 4.76 -10.91 -0.76
C GLU A 64 6.24 -10.89 -1.14
N GLY A 65 6.75 -9.75 -1.59
CA GLY A 65 8.16 -9.59 -1.93
C GLY A 65 9.05 -9.50 -0.69
N ASP A 66 8.59 -8.75 0.31
CA ASP A 66 9.31 -8.53 1.57
C ASP A 66 8.83 -9.45 2.71
N MET A 67 7.82 -10.28 2.46
CA MET A 67 7.23 -11.24 3.42
C MET A 67 6.83 -10.57 4.74
N CYS A 68 6.10 -9.45 4.66
CA CYS A 68 5.65 -8.68 5.81
C CYS A 68 4.16 -8.29 5.72
N LEU A 69 3.58 -7.96 6.88
CA LEU A 69 2.25 -7.39 7.02
C LEU A 69 2.36 -6.00 7.63
N GLY A 70 1.79 -4.98 6.97
CA GLY A 70 1.79 -3.61 7.46
C GLY A 70 0.39 -3.01 7.50
N LEU A 71 0.08 -2.27 8.56
CA LEU A 71 -1.10 -1.40 8.60
C LEU A 71 -0.78 -0.10 7.86
N ALA A 72 -1.55 0.20 6.82
CA ALA A 72 -1.31 1.32 5.92
C ALA A 72 -2.47 2.31 5.93
N HIS A 73 -2.15 3.59 5.70
CA HIS A 73 -3.12 4.65 5.48
C HIS A 73 -2.87 5.37 4.16
N VAL A 74 -3.94 5.66 3.41
CA VAL A 74 -3.90 6.39 2.15
C VAL A 74 -3.54 7.85 2.39
N GLN A 75 -2.46 8.30 1.76
CA GLN A 75 -2.04 9.69 1.78
C GLN A 75 -2.62 10.45 0.60
N GLN A 76 -2.59 9.85 -0.59
CA GLN A 76 -3.07 10.47 -1.82
C GLN A 76 -3.64 9.42 -2.78
N ARG A 77 -4.72 9.79 -3.50
CA ARG A 77 -5.33 8.97 -4.54
C ARG A 77 -5.14 9.64 -5.90
N ALA A 78 -4.27 9.09 -6.73
CA ALA A 78 -4.00 9.53 -8.10
C ALA A 78 -4.16 8.34 -9.06
N ARG A 79 -5.41 7.90 -9.26
CA ARG A 79 -5.74 6.64 -9.95
C ARG A 79 -4.95 6.48 -11.27
N PRO A 80 -4.38 5.29 -11.54
CA PRO A 80 -4.48 4.05 -10.75
C PRO A 80 -3.51 3.97 -9.56
N HIS A 81 -2.73 5.02 -9.32
CA HIS A 81 -1.70 5.06 -8.29
C HIS A 81 -2.25 5.58 -6.96
N ILE A 82 -1.94 4.90 -5.88
CA ILE A 82 -2.30 5.30 -4.53
C ILE A 82 -1.01 5.42 -3.74
N GLU A 83 -0.82 6.54 -3.06
CA GLU A 83 0.26 6.70 -2.08
C GLU A 83 -0.24 6.26 -0.72
N ILE A 84 0.53 5.40 -0.05
CA ILE A 84 0.27 4.99 1.32
C ILE A 84 1.48 5.25 2.20
N ALA A 85 1.22 5.46 3.48
CA ALA A 85 2.22 5.40 4.52
C ALA A 85 1.85 4.27 5.49
N TYR A 86 2.84 3.51 5.93
CA TYR A 86 2.64 2.56 7.02
C TYR A 86 2.48 3.34 8.34
N LEU A 87 1.45 3.00 9.11
CA LEU A 87 1.18 3.62 10.42
C LEU A 87 2.15 3.14 11.51
N GLU A 88 2.72 1.95 11.31
CA GLU A 88 3.74 1.33 12.14
C GLU A 88 4.71 0.54 11.26
N ALA A 89 5.86 0.12 11.81
CA ALA A 89 6.79 -0.70 11.05
C ALA A 89 6.13 -2.03 10.62
N PRO A 90 6.19 -2.42 9.33
CA PRO A 90 5.64 -3.69 8.88
C PRO A 90 6.23 -4.87 9.66
N THR A 91 5.36 -5.79 10.08
CA THR A 91 5.73 -6.97 10.86
C THR A 91 6.05 -8.14 9.91
N PRO A 92 7.22 -8.79 10.02
CA PRO A 92 7.53 -9.95 9.20
C PRO A 92 6.54 -11.11 9.42
N LEU A 93 6.07 -11.76 8.36
CA LEU A 93 5.06 -12.81 8.45
C LEU A 93 5.49 -14.01 9.32
N HIS A 94 6.79 -14.29 9.39
CA HIS A 94 7.34 -15.38 10.21
C HIS A 94 7.28 -15.12 11.73
N THR A 95 7.02 -13.88 12.17
CA THR A 95 6.86 -13.56 13.60
C THR A 95 5.40 -13.62 14.04
N LEU A 96 4.46 -13.55 13.09
CA LEU A 96 3.02 -13.63 13.34
C LEU A 96 2.53 -15.04 13.70
N THR A 97 3.35 -16.07 13.49
CA THR A 97 3.03 -17.49 13.78
C THR A 97 3.04 -17.86 15.26
N LYS A 98 3.26 -16.91 16.19
CA LYS A 98 3.21 -17.17 17.64
C LYS A 98 1.91 -16.73 18.31
N ARG A 99 0.75 -17.14 17.80
CA ARG A 99 -0.51 -17.22 18.60
C ARG A 99 -1.41 -18.33 18.09
N SER A 100 -1.09 -19.56 18.45
CA SER A 100 -2.03 -20.69 18.54
C SER A 100 -1.38 -21.83 19.34
N ALA A 101 -1.52 -21.74 20.66
CA ALA A 101 -1.64 -22.86 21.61
C ALA A 101 -1.93 -22.26 22.99
#